data_AF-A0A7C1GTT2-F1
#
_entry.id   AF-A0A7C1GTT2-F1
#
_cell.length_a   1.000
_cell.length_b   1.000
_cell.length_c   1.000
_cell.angle_alpha   90.00
_cell.angle_beta   90.00
_cell.angle_gamma   90.00
#
_symmetry.space_group_name_H-M   'P 1'
#
loop_
_entity.id
_entity.type
_entity.pdbx_description
1 polymer ?
#
loop_
_entity_poly.entity_id
_entity_poly.type
_entity_poly.pdbx_seq_one_letter_code
_entity_poly.pdbx_strand_id
1 'polypeptide(L)'
;MTNLLLALLALSVLLLFLVIENILSRKRRKRLKIAVQVNGTRGKSETVRLIHAALKANGFSVLGKTTGTVPLWITPDGRHVEVVRHGPANIQEQFLALKKSERDGCNALVVECMAIKPEMQLSSMRIVEADITVITNAYPDHIEEIGADEEETARVLSLSIAPGGICVLGN
;
A
#
# COMPACT_ATOMS: atom_id res chain seq x y z
N MET A 1 25.49 -29.73 18.29
CA MET A 1 24.58 -29.04 19.23
C MET A 1 24.69 -27.52 19.14
N THR A 2 25.90 -26.94 19.17
CA THR A 2 26.12 -25.48 19.09
C THR A 2 25.52 -24.82 17.84
N ASN A 3 25.72 -25.39 16.65
CA ASN A 3 25.16 -24.84 15.39
C ASN A 3 23.63 -24.83 15.38
N LEU A 4 22.99 -25.83 16.01
CA LEU A 4 21.53 -25.91 16.13
C LEU A 4 21.01 -24.81 17.07
N LEU A 5 21.68 -24.59 18.20
CA LEU A 5 21.33 -23.50 19.12
C LEU A 5 21.47 -22.12 18.47
N LEU A 6 22.54 -21.90 17.69
CA LEU A 6 22.74 -20.66 16.94
C LEU A 6 21.66 -20.44 15.87
N ALA A 7 21.30 -21.49 15.12
CA ALA A 7 20.24 -21.42 14.12
C ALA A 7 18.88 -21.10 14.76
N LEU A 8 18.54 -21.75 15.88
CA LEU A 8 17.30 -21.49 16.62
C LEU A 8 17.27 -20.06 17.21
N LEU A 9 18.40 -19.56 17.71
CA LEU A 9 18.49 -18.20 18.21
C LEU A 9 18.29 -17.18 17.08
N ALA A 10 18.98 -17.36 15.95
CA ALA A 10 18.84 -16.48 14.79
C ALA A 10 17.40 -16.47 14.25
N LEU A 11 16.76 -17.64 14.15
CA LEU A 11 15.36 -17.74 13.76
C LEU A 11 14.44 -17.04 14.76
N SER A 12 14.68 -17.20 16.06
CA SER A 12 13.88 -16.55 17.11
C SER A 12 13.99 -15.02 17.05
N VAL A 13 15.19 -14.49 16.83
CA VAL A 13 15.43 -13.04 16.66
C VAL A 13 14.71 -12.52 15.41
N LEU A 14 14.80 -13.24 14.29
CA LEU A 14 14.11 -12.88 13.05
C LEU A 14 12.58 -12.86 13.24
N LEU A 15 12.01 -13.90 13.85
CA LEU A 15 10.59 -13.99 14.12
C LEU A 15 10.12 -12.87 15.05
N LEU A 16 10.89 -12.56 16.10
CA LEU A 16 10.59 -11.46 17.01
C LEU A 16 10.56 -10.12 16.27
N PHE A 17 11.54 -9.87 15.39
CA PHE A 17 11.59 -8.66 14.58
C PHE A 17 10.35 -8.51 13.69
N LEU A 18 9.95 -9.58 12.97
CA LEU A 18 8.76 -9.57 12.11
C LEU A 18 7.47 -9.33 12.90
N VAL A 19 7.34 -9.93 14.08
CA VAL A 19 6.20 -9.71 14.98
C VAL A 19 6.14 -8.24 15.42
N ILE A 20 7.27 -7.67 15.84
CA ILE A 20 7.35 -6.26 16.25
C ILE A 20 6.98 -5.33 15.09
N GLU A 21 7.52 -5.55 13.88
CA GLU A 21 7.20 -4.74 12.71
C GLU A 21 5.71 -4.78 12.37
N ASN A 22 5.10 -5.96 12.40
CA ASN A 22 3.67 -6.12 12.15
C ASN A 22 2.81 -5.40 13.21
N ILE A 23 3.14 -5.53 14.50
CA ILE A 23 2.44 -4.83 15.59
C ILE A 23 2.54 -3.32 15.43
N LEU A 24 3.74 -2.80 15.17
CA LEU A 24 3.97 -1.36 15.00
C LEU A 24 3.22 -0.83 13.77
N SER A 25 3.20 -1.59 12.68
CA SER A 25 2.52 -1.19 11.44
C SER A 25 1.01 -1.14 11.62
N ARG A 26 0.41 -2.14 12.30
CA ARG A 26 -1.00 -2.11 12.70
C ARG A 26 -1.32 -0.92 13.60
N LYS A 27 -0.45 -0.61 14.56
CA LYS A 27 -0.62 0.57 15.43
C LYS A 27 -0.61 1.87 14.61
N ARG A 28 0.32 2.01 13.66
CA ARG A 28 0.38 3.17 12.75
C ARG A 28 -0.88 3.29 11.91
N ARG A 29 -1.35 2.19 11.35
CA ARG A 29 -2.59 2.14 10.57
C ARG A 29 -3.80 2.59 11.39
N LYS A 30 -3.94 2.10 12.63
CA LYS A 30 -5.03 2.45 13.56
C LYS A 30 -5.07 3.92 13.98
N ARG A 31 -3.96 4.65 13.87
CA ARG A 31 -3.92 6.10 14.17
C ARG A 31 -4.53 6.94 13.05
N LEU A 32 -4.51 6.45 11.82
CA LEU A 32 -5.08 7.16 10.68
C LEU A 32 -6.60 7.22 10.82
N LYS A 33 -7.18 8.38 10.56
CA LYS A 33 -8.63 8.56 10.45
C LYS A 33 -9.18 7.93 9.16
N ILE A 34 -8.36 7.94 8.11
CA ILE A 34 -8.70 7.36 6.82
C ILE A 34 -7.44 6.87 6.10
N ALA A 35 -7.50 5.66 5.56
CA ALA A 35 -6.52 5.11 4.64
C ALA A 35 -7.21 4.71 3.33
N VAL A 36 -6.68 5.19 2.21
CA VAL A 36 -7.18 4.91 0.87
C VAL A 36 -6.11 4.16 0.09
N GLN A 37 -6.47 3.01 -0.48
CA GLN A 37 -5.64 2.28 -1.42
C GLN A 37 -6.22 2.44 -2.83
N VAL A 38 -5.37 2.84 -3.77
CA VAL A 38 -5.75 3.01 -5.18
C VAL A 38 -5.12 1.89 -5.99
N ASN A 39 -5.95 1.06 -6.60
CA ASN A 39 -5.57 -0.08 -7.42
C ASN A 39 -6.23 -0.01 -8.81
N GLY A 40 -5.98 -1.00 -9.65
CA GLY A 40 -6.39 -1.07 -11.05
C GLY A 40 -5.19 -1.06 -11.99
N THR A 41 -5.40 -1.22 -13.29
CA THR A 41 -4.26 -1.37 -14.22
C THR A 41 -3.71 0.00 -14.64
N ARG A 42 -4.57 0.98 -14.96
CA ARG A 42 -4.16 2.33 -15.39
C ARG A 42 -4.73 3.45 -14.51
N GLY A 43 -4.07 4.62 -14.49
CA GLY A 43 -4.59 5.83 -13.85
C GLY A 43 -4.40 5.95 -12.33
N LYS A 44 -3.77 4.96 -11.68
CA LYS A 44 -3.58 4.94 -10.23
C LYS A 44 -2.85 6.19 -9.67
N SER A 45 -1.72 6.58 -10.26
CA SER A 45 -0.93 7.73 -9.79
C SER A 45 -1.71 9.05 -9.79
N GLU A 46 -2.51 9.30 -10.83
CA GLU A 46 -3.36 10.51 -10.89
C GLU A 46 -4.49 10.45 -9.87
N THR A 47 -5.14 9.30 -9.74
CA THR A 47 -6.19 9.10 -8.72
C THR A 47 -5.65 9.33 -7.31
N VAL A 48 -4.41 8.88 -6.99
CA VAL A 48 -3.76 9.21 -5.71
C VAL A 48 -3.58 10.71 -5.52
N ARG A 49 -3.13 11.45 -6.55
CA ARG A 49 -2.97 12.91 -6.49
C ARG A 49 -4.30 13.62 -6.24
N LEU A 50 -5.36 13.21 -6.94
CA LEU A 50 -6.69 13.78 -6.79
C LEU A 50 -7.27 13.54 -5.40
N ILE A 51 -7.18 12.31 -4.89
CA ILE A 51 -7.68 11.97 -3.55
C ILE A 51 -6.86 12.69 -2.47
N HIS A 52 -5.53 12.76 -2.62
CA HIS A 52 -4.68 13.53 -1.71
C HIS A 52 -5.10 15.00 -1.65
N ALA A 53 -5.23 15.65 -2.81
CA ALA A 53 -5.63 17.06 -2.91
C ALA A 53 -7.03 17.29 -2.31
N ALA A 54 -7.99 16.40 -2.59
CA ALA A 54 -9.35 16.48 -2.06
C ALA A 54 -9.37 16.36 -0.53
N LEU A 55 -8.67 15.36 0.05
CA LEU A 55 -8.58 15.19 1.50
C LEU A 55 -7.88 16.39 2.16
N LYS A 56 -6.78 16.87 1.58
CA LYS A 56 -6.06 18.05 2.07
C LYS A 56 -6.94 19.31 2.07
N ALA A 57 -7.68 19.55 0.99
CA ALA A 57 -8.63 20.66 0.89
C ALA A 57 -9.74 20.60 1.96
N ASN A 58 -10.03 19.40 2.47
CA ASN A 58 -10.98 19.16 3.57
C ASN A 58 -10.31 19.09 4.96
N GLY A 59 -9.09 19.62 5.10
CA GLY A 59 -8.42 19.78 6.40
C GLY A 59 -7.70 18.55 6.93
N PHE A 60 -7.53 17.49 6.13
CA PHE A 60 -6.71 16.35 6.52
C PHE A 60 -5.21 16.65 6.34
N SER A 61 -4.38 16.08 7.22
CA SER A 61 -2.93 16.00 7.03
C SER A 61 -2.65 14.66 6.34
N VAL A 62 -2.35 14.72 5.04
CA VAL A 62 -2.35 13.54 4.16
C VAL A 62 -0.94 13.25 3.67
N LEU A 63 -0.53 11.99 3.79
CA LEU A 63 0.60 11.46 3.02
C LEU A 63 0.06 10.73 1.79
N GLY A 64 0.52 11.12 0.61
CA GLY A 64 0.30 10.39 -0.64
C GLY A 64 1.54 9.58 -1.04
N LYS A 65 1.35 8.44 -1.69
CA LYS A 65 2.45 7.67 -2.30
C LYS A 65 2.04 7.14 -3.66
N THR A 66 2.82 7.50 -4.68
CA THR A 66 2.68 7.00 -6.06
C THR A 66 3.87 6.12 -6.41
N THR A 67 3.69 5.19 -7.34
CA THR A 67 4.70 4.19 -7.69
C THR A 67 5.29 4.29 -9.06
N GLY A 68 4.60 4.97 -9.99
CA GLY A 68 4.80 5.03 -11.45
C GLY A 68 6.24 4.97 -12.00
N THR A 69 6.57 5.80 -13.01
CA THR A 69 7.94 5.78 -13.55
C THR A 69 8.95 6.28 -12.52
N VAL A 70 8.58 7.36 -11.81
CA VAL A 70 9.31 7.89 -10.66
C VAL A 70 8.39 7.77 -9.45
N PRO A 71 8.76 7.01 -8.41
CA PRO A 71 7.96 6.90 -7.21
C PRO A 71 8.04 8.21 -6.41
N LEU A 72 6.90 8.73 -5.98
CA LEU A 72 6.82 10.01 -5.26
C LEU A 72 6.06 9.87 -3.95
N TRP A 73 6.59 10.49 -2.91
CA TRP A 73 5.83 10.98 -1.77
C TRP A 73 5.12 12.27 -2.13
N ILE A 74 3.84 12.39 -1.78
CA ILE A 74 3.11 13.64 -1.78
C ILE A 74 2.95 14.04 -0.31
N THR A 75 3.73 15.03 0.12
CA THR A 75 3.82 15.42 1.53
C THR A 75 2.58 16.19 2.00
N PRO A 76 2.37 16.38 3.32
CA PRO A 76 1.21 17.10 3.83
C PRO A 76 1.09 18.54 3.33
N ASP A 77 2.24 19.20 3.10
CA ASP A 77 2.31 20.54 2.49
C ASP A 77 2.07 20.52 0.96
N GLY A 78 1.94 19.35 0.34
CA GLY A 78 1.63 19.15 -1.09
C GLY A 78 2.86 19.06 -2.00
N ARG A 79 4.08 19.03 -1.46
CA ARG A 79 5.28 18.83 -2.29
C ARG A 79 5.40 17.39 -2.77
N HIS A 80 5.99 17.23 -3.95
CA HIS A 80 6.31 15.93 -4.52
C HIS A 80 7.80 15.66 -4.25
N VAL A 81 8.09 14.61 -3.50
CA VAL A 81 9.45 14.23 -3.11
C VAL A 81 9.70 12.80 -3.57
N GLU A 82 10.79 12.56 -4.26
CA GLU A 82 11.13 11.23 -4.75
C GLU A 82 11.29 10.21 -3.61
N VAL A 83 10.80 8.99 -3.84
CA VAL A 83 11.03 7.87 -2.94
C VAL A 83 12.41 7.29 -3.26
N VAL A 84 13.34 7.46 -2.32
CA VAL A 84 14.68 6.86 -2.45
C VAL A 84 14.57 5.33 -2.38
N ARG A 85 14.88 4.66 -3.48
CA ARG A 85 14.94 3.19 -3.59
C ARG A 85 16.38 2.72 -3.71
N HIS A 86 16.74 1.69 -2.95
CA HIS A 86 18.02 0.98 -3.07
C HIS A 86 17.91 -0.28 -3.94
N GLY A 87 16.74 -0.54 -4.51
CA GLY A 87 16.44 -1.73 -5.31
C GLY A 87 15.10 -1.59 -6.04
N PRO A 88 14.60 -2.67 -6.65
CA PRO A 88 13.32 -2.66 -7.36
C PRO A 88 12.14 -2.27 -6.46
N ALA A 89 11.04 -1.89 -7.10
CA ALA A 89 9.77 -1.64 -6.44
C ALA A 89 9.38 -2.83 -5.54
N ASN A 90 9.04 -2.54 -4.28
CA ASN A 90 8.77 -3.58 -3.29
C ASN A 90 7.55 -3.23 -2.44
N ILE A 91 6.74 -4.24 -2.12
CA ILE A 91 5.57 -4.07 -1.25
C ILE A 91 5.92 -3.55 0.15
N GLN A 92 7.17 -3.75 0.60
CA GLN A 92 7.70 -3.17 1.83
C GLN A 92 7.59 -1.64 1.88
N GLU A 93 7.49 -0.98 0.73
CA GLU A 93 7.20 0.46 0.65
C GLU A 93 5.87 0.84 1.31
N GLN A 94 4.90 -0.08 1.41
CA GLN A 94 3.63 0.17 2.11
C GLN A 94 3.83 0.29 3.63
N PHE A 95 4.73 -0.52 4.21
CA PHE A 95 5.15 -0.36 5.61
C PHE A 95 5.88 0.98 5.82
N LEU A 96 6.72 1.38 4.87
CA LEU A 96 7.38 2.68 4.89
C LEU A 96 6.38 3.84 4.82
N ALA A 97 5.32 3.72 4.02
CA ALA A 97 4.26 4.72 3.94
C ALA A 97 3.54 4.90 5.29
N LEU A 98 3.21 3.81 5.99
CA LEU A 98 2.65 3.86 7.35
C LEU A 98 3.61 4.48 8.37
N LYS A 99 4.90 4.16 8.28
CA LYS A 99 5.93 4.72 9.16
C LYS A 99 6.16 6.21 8.88
N LYS A 100 6.16 6.62 7.61
CA LYS A 100 6.32 8.01 7.21
C LYS A 100 5.10 8.84 7.58
N SER A 101 3.88 8.31 7.44
CA SER A 101 2.66 9.01 7.85
C SER A 101 2.64 9.27 9.37
N GLU A 102 3.17 8.36 10.18
CA GLU A 102 3.45 8.60 11.61
C GLU A 102 4.42 9.75 11.83
N ARG A 103 5.59 9.66 11.21
CA ARG A 103 6.68 10.62 11.37
C ARG A 103 6.26 12.03 10.96
N ASP A 104 5.50 12.14 9.89
CA ASP A 104 5.06 13.41 9.31
C ASP A 104 3.75 13.92 9.95
N GLY A 105 3.26 13.28 11.03
CA GLY A 105 2.07 13.72 11.77
C GLY A 105 0.78 13.66 10.95
N CYS A 106 0.71 12.76 9.97
CA CYS A 106 -0.45 12.60 9.09
C CYS A 106 -1.58 11.86 9.81
N ASN A 107 -2.81 12.27 9.51
CA ASN A 107 -4.04 11.59 9.94
C ASN A 107 -4.77 10.90 8.78
N ALA A 108 -4.28 11.05 7.55
CA ALA A 108 -4.75 10.34 6.37
C ALA A 108 -3.60 9.77 5.54
N LEU A 109 -3.85 8.66 4.85
CA LEU A 109 -2.90 8.00 3.96
C LEU A 109 -3.59 7.67 2.64
N VAL A 110 -2.94 7.97 1.52
CA VAL A 110 -3.38 7.57 0.17
C VAL A 110 -2.22 6.89 -0.53
N VAL A 111 -2.35 5.60 -0.84
CA VAL A 111 -1.28 4.82 -1.47
C VAL A 111 -1.72 4.16 -2.76
N GLU A 112 -0.85 4.21 -3.75
CA GLU A 112 -0.96 3.37 -4.94
C GLU A 112 -0.60 1.91 -4.62
N CYS A 113 -1.43 0.99 -5.07
CA CYS A 113 -1.15 -0.43 -5.06
C CYS A 113 -0.24 -0.79 -6.24
N MET A 114 0.78 -1.58 -5.93
CA MET A 114 1.86 -2.00 -6.83
C MET A 114 1.87 -3.53 -7.01
N ALA A 115 0.89 -4.22 -6.43
CA ALA A 115 0.76 -5.65 -6.56
C ALA A 115 0.16 -6.00 -7.93
N ILE A 116 0.71 -7.03 -8.56
CA ILE A 116 0.15 -7.64 -9.76
C ILE A 116 -0.47 -8.98 -9.36
N LYS A 117 0.36 -9.89 -8.86
CA LYS A 117 -0.02 -11.25 -8.47
C LYS A 117 -1.03 -11.33 -7.31
N PRO A 118 -1.92 -12.34 -7.28
CA PRO A 118 -2.92 -12.54 -6.22
C PRO A 118 -2.39 -12.48 -4.78
N GLU A 119 -1.28 -13.16 -4.50
CA GLU A 119 -0.65 -13.19 -3.18
C GLU A 119 -0.13 -11.81 -2.76
N MET A 120 0.28 -10.99 -3.73
CA MET A 120 0.72 -9.62 -3.46
C MET A 120 -0.46 -8.68 -3.23
N GLN A 121 -1.61 -8.91 -3.87
CA GLN A 121 -2.84 -8.16 -3.61
C GLN A 121 -3.30 -8.39 -2.16
N LEU A 122 -3.33 -9.65 -1.73
CA LEU A 122 -3.64 -10.03 -0.34
C LEU A 122 -2.66 -9.42 0.66
N SER A 123 -1.38 -9.40 0.30
CA SER A 123 -0.35 -8.78 1.13
C SER A 123 -0.56 -7.27 1.23
N SER A 124 -0.88 -6.58 0.13
CA SER A 124 -1.15 -5.13 0.12
C SER A 124 -2.36 -4.81 1.01
N MET A 125 -3.43 -5.60 0.87
CA MET A 125 -4.61 -5.53 1.71
C MET A 125 -4.27 -5.66 3.19
N ARG A 126 -3.48 -6.67 3.58
CA ARG A 126 -3.12 -6.89 5.00
C ARG A 126 -2.18 -5.84 5.58
N ILE A 127 -1.37 -5.20 4.75
CA ILE A 127 -0.43 -4.16 5.20
C ILE A 127 -1.15 -2.83 5.37
N VAL A 128 -1.91 -2.43 4.35
CA VAL A 128 -2.57 -1.11 4.33
C VAL A 128 -3.88 -1.15 5.11
N GLU A 129 -4.60 -2.28 5.11
CA GLU A 129 -5.95 -2.45 5.69
C GLU A 129 -6.82 -1.22 5.39
N ALA A 130 -6.94 -0.83 4.12
CA ALA A 130 -7.53 0.45 3.73
C ALA A 130 -9.03 0.54 4.09
N ASP A 131 -9.48 1.72 4.55
CA ASP A 131 -10.90 2.00 4.78
C ASP A 131 -11.66 2.07 3.45
N ILE A 132 -10.98 2.60 2.42
CA ILE A 132 -11.49 2.71 1.05
C ILE A 132 -10.47 2.11 0.08
N THR A 133 -10.93 1.18 -0.76
CA THR A 133 -10.15 0.69 -1.90
C THR A 133 -10.80 1.20 -3.19
N VAL A 134 -10.04 1.93 -3.99
CA VAL A 134 -10.47 2.43 -5.30
C VAL A 134 -9.91 1.50 -6.38
N ILE A 135 -10.76 0.88 -7.18
CA ILE A 135 -10.35 0.14 -8.38
C ILE A 135 -10.62 1.02 -9.59
N THR A 136 -9.55 1.54 -10.20
CA THR A 136 -9.66 2.52 -11.29
C THR A 136 -10.17 1.94 -12.61
N ASN A 137 -9.77 0.72 -12.93
CA ASN A 137 -10.17 -0.09 -14.09
C ASN A 137 -9.54 -1.48 -13.94
N ALA A 138 -9.98 -2.44 -14.76
CA ALA A 138 -9.50 -3.82 -14.76
C ALA A 138 -9.08 -4.31 -16.15
N TYR A 139 -8.50 -3.44 -16.98
CA TYR A 139 -8.06 -3.87 -18.31
C TYR A 139 -7.02 -4.99 -18.22
N PRO A 140 -7.04 -5.99 -19.11
CA PRO A 140 -6.04 -7.04 -19.13
C PRO A 140 -4.64 -6.43 -19.35
N ASP A 141 -3.75 -6.71 -18.42
CA ASP A 141 -2.36 -6.27 -18.42
C ASP A 141 -1.55 -7.36 -17.70
N HIS A 142 -0.29 -7.62 -18.07
CA HIS A 142 0.46 -8.71 -17.43
C HIS A 142 -0.33 -10.04 -17.34
N ILE A 143 -0.87 -10.50 -18.49
CA ILE A 143 -1.87 -11.59 -18.58
C ILE A 143 -1.50 -12.84 -17.76
N GLU A 144 -0.24 -13.26 -17.80
CA GLU A 144 0.25 -14.44 -17.07
C GLU A 144 0.15 -14.31 -15.54
N GLU A 145 0.10 -13.08 -15.03
CA GLU A 145 0.13 -12.78 -13.58
C GLU A 145 -1.22 -12.33 -13.03
N ILE A 146 -2.02 -11.56 -13.79
CA ILE A 146 -3.26 -10.95 -13.29
C ILE A 146 -4.55 -11.57 -13.86
N GLY A 147 -4.50 -12.18 -15.06
CA GLY A 147 -5.69 -12.67 -15.76
C GLY A 147 -5.71 -12.36 -17.26
N ALA A 148 -6.40 -13.19 -18.02
CA ALA A 148 -6.51 -13.11 -19.48
C ALA A 148 -7.60 -12.15 -19.98
N ASP A 149 -8.55 -11.80 -19.11
CA ASP A 149 -9.64 -10.87 -19.42
C ASP A 149 -9.94 -9.92 -18.25
N GLU A 150 -10.89 -9.01 -18.46
CA GLU A 150 -11.27 -8.01 -17.48
C GLU A 150 -11.89 -8.62 -16.21
N GLU A 151 -12.59 -9.74 -16.34
CA GLU A 151 -13.23 -10.40 -15.20
C GLU A 151 -12.17 -11.07 -14.31
N GLU A 152 -11.23 -11.79 -14.90
CA GLU A 152 -10.10 -12.39 -14.18
C GLU A 152 -9.24 -11.31 -13.53
N THR A 153 -8.93 -10.24 -14.27
CA THR A 153 -8.19 -9.08 -13.75
C THR A 153 -8.91 -8.45 -12.56
N ALA A 154 -10.23 -8.21 -12.68
CA ALA A 154 -11.04 -7.67 -11.60
C ALA A 154 -11.06 -8.58 -10.37
N ARG A 155 -11.14 -9.90 -10.56
CA ARG A 155 -11.07 -10.88 -9.46
C ARG A 155 -9.75 -10.77 -8.72
N VAL A 156 -8.61 -10.67 -9.42
CA VAL A 156 -7.30 -10.51 -8.77
C VAL A 156 -7.20 -9.17 -8.04
N LEU A 157 -7.57 -8.06 -8.68
CA LEU A 157 -7.55 -6.73 -8.06
C LEU A 157 -8.45 -6.66 -6.80
N SER A 158 -9.58 -7.38 -6.79
CA SER A 158 -10.51 -7.42 -5.66
C SER A 158 -9.90 -7.99 -4.37
N LEU A 159 -8.84 -8.81 -4.48
CA LEU A 159 -8.11 -9.34 -3.32
C LEU A 159 -7.40 -8.25 -2.51
N SER A 160 -7.27 -7.05 -3.07
CA SER A 160 -6.69 -5.89 -2.40
C SER A 160 -7.69 -5.19 -1.46
N ILE A 161 -8.98 -5.56 -1.49
CA ILE A 161 -10.06 -4.94 -0.71
C ILE A 161 -10.07 -5.50 0.71
N ALA A 162 -10.00 -4.62 1.70
CA ALA A 162 -10.05 -5.02 3.11
C ALA A 162 -11.47 -5.47 3.52
N PRO A 163 -11.61 -6.53 4.34
CA PRO A 163 -12.92 -6.94 4.86
C PRO A 163 -13.63 -5.81 5.61
N GLY A 164 -14.89 -5.53 5.23
CA GLY A 164 -15.68 -4.43 5.80
C GLY A 164 -15.30 -3.04 5.30
N GLY A 165 -14.32 -2.91 4.41
CA GLY A 165 -13.95 -1.66 3.75
C GLY A 165 -14.90 -1.29 2.60
N ILE A 166 -14.88 -0.02 2.21
CA ILE A 166 -15.64 0.49 1.06
C ILE A 166 -14.85 0.25 -0.22
N CYS A 167 -15.49 -0.27 -1.25
CA CYS A 167 -14.93 -0.36 -2.59
C CYS A 167 -15.57 0.69 -3.50
N VAL A 168 -14.75 1.48 -4.20
CA VAL A 168 -15.19 2.42 -5.23
C VAL A 168 -14.65 1.95 -6.58
N LEU A 169 -15.53 1.75 -7.54
CA LEU A 169 -15.17 1.31 -8.89
C LEU A 169 -15.15 2.51 -9.84
N GLY A 170 -14.10 2.61 -10.65
CA GLY A 170 -14.09 3.45 -11.84
C GLY A 170 -15.00 2.86 -12.91
N ASN A 171 -15.61 3.75 -13.70
CA ASN A 171 -16.41 3.37 -14.87
C ASN A 171 -15.52 2.99 -16.05
#